data_AF-A0A212DGN3-F1
#
_entry.id   AF-A0A212DGN3-F1
#
_cell.length_a   1.000
_cell.length_b   1.000
_cell.length_c   1.000
_cell.angle_alpha   90.00
_cell.angle_beta   90.00
_cell.angle_gamma   90.00
#
_symmetry.space_group_name_H-M   'P 1'
#
loop_
_entity.id
_entity.type
_entity.pdbx_description
1 polymer ?
#
loop_
_entity_poly.entity_id
_entity_poly.type
_entity_poly.pdbx_seq_one_letter_code
_entity_poly.pdbx_strand_id
1 'polypeptide(L)'
;MEMQKVVGERYGCQMLYMGNITIGTPPQEFQVVFDTASSDLWVPSVFCTSPTCVSHVMFRHLESSTFRPIRKTFSIEYGSGRMKGVVAHDTVRIGDLVSTDQQFGLSVAEYGFEGIPFDGVLGLNYPNLSFTGGIPIFDNLKNHGAISEPVFAFYLSNISLKRQVIACSGGCEALVDTGTSLIHGPRRLVNNILRFLGATPRGSKHYVSCFVVHKLSSIIFTINGINYPLPAQAYTIK
;
A
#
# COMPACT_ATOMS: atom_id res chain seq x y z
N MET A 1 -1.99 -2.82 13.49
CA MET A 1 -1.45 -3.29 12.18
C MET A 1 -0.03 -2.80 12.06
N GLU A 2 0.93 -3.71 11.86
CA GLU A 2 2.32 -3.36 11.57
C GLU A 2 2.50 -3.31 10.05
N MET A 3 2.95 -2.18 9.52
CA MET A 3 3.22 -2.02 8.09
C MET A 3 4.72 -1.85 7.86
N GLN A 4 5.25 -2.70 6.99
CA GLN A 4 6.66 -2.72 6.61
C GLN A 4 6.86 -1.92 5.33
N LYS A 5 7.92 -1.10 5.31
CA LYS A 5 8.34 -0.36 4.12
C LYS A 5 9.40 -1.15 3.38
N VAL A 6 9.16 -1.46 2.11
CA VAL A 6 10.16 -2.10 1.25
C VAL A 6 10.42 -1.23 0.01
N VAL A 7 11.70 -1.12 -0.35
CA VAL A 7 12.16 -0.40 -1.54
C VAL A 7 12.30 -1.42 -2.66
N GLY A 8 11.47 -1.33 -3.70
CA GLY A 8 11.59 -2.20 -4.86
C GLY A 8 12.72 -1.73 -5.78
N GLU A 9 13.85 -2.43 -5.81
CA GLU A 9 15.03 -2.01 -6.61
C GLU A 9 14.79 -2.08 -8.14
N ARG A 10 13.82 -2.87 -8.62
CA ARG A 10 13.55 -3.08 -10.06
C ARG A 10 12.61 -2.07 -10.72
N TYR A 11 11.82 -1.30 -9.96
CA TYR A 11 10.75 -0.45 -10.51
C TYR A 11 11.02 1.06 -10.34
N GLY A 12 12.29 1.45 -10.13
CA GLY A 12 12.62 2.78 -9.60
C GLY A 12 12.35 2.84 -8.09
N CYS A 13 12.75 3.91 -7.39
CA CYS A 13 12.62 4.04 -5.93
C CYS A 13 11.16 4.14 -5.42
N GLN A 14 10.28 3.22 -5.82
CA GLN A 14 8.89 3.18 -5.39
C GLN A 14 8.83 2.50 -4.02
N MET A 15 8.25 3.23 -3.06
CA MET A 15 8.03 2.74 -1.72
C MET A 15 6.77 1.89 -1.71
N LEU A 16 6.90 0.63 -1.30
CA LEU A 16 5.77 -0.25 -1.06
C LEU A 16 5.51 -0.32 0.44
N TYR A 17 4.24 -0.18 0.81
CA TYR A 17 3.78 -0.42 2.17
C TYR A 17 3.04 -1.74 2.20
N MET A 18 3.58 -2.67 2.96
CA MET A 18 3.06 -4.03 3.05
C MET A 18 2.68 -4.34 4.49
N GLY A 19 1.74 -5.26 4.67
CA GLY A 19 1.36 -5.73 5.99
C GLY A 19 0.69 -7.09 5.90
N ASN A 20 0.61 -7.75 7.04
CA ASN A 20 0.04 -9.08 7.11
C ASN A 20 -1.47 -9.00 7.28
N ILE A 21 -2.18 -9.82 6.51
CA ILE A 21 -3.59 -10.11 6.68
C ILE A 21 -3.77 -11.61 6.84
N THR A 22 -4.91 -12.02 7.35
CA THR A 22 -5.30 -13.43 7.30
C THR A 22 -6.63 -13.62 6.61
N ILE A 23 -6.77 -14.72 5.88
CA ILE A 23 -7.99 -15.09 5.16
C ILE A 23 -8.38 -16.52 5.55
N GLY A 24 -9.64 -16.75 5.87
CA GLY A 24 -10.16 -18.09 6.14
C GLY A 24 -10.34 -18.46 7.61
N THR A 25 -10.85 -19.68 7.80
CA THR A 25 -11.03 -20.34 9.11
C THR A 25 -10.62 -21.82 9.02
N PRO A 26 -9.48 -22.25 9.60
CA PRO A 26 -8.48 -21.45 10.30
C PRO A 26 -7.81 -20.38 9.39
N PRO A 27 -7.25 -19.31 9.99
CA PRO A 27 -6.65 -18.22 9.23
C PRO A 27 -5.40 -18.66 8.46
N GLN A 28 -5.32 -18.30 7.17
CA GLN A 28 -4.13 -18.41 6.32
C GLN A 28 -3.52 -17.01 6.16
N GLU A 29 -2.24 -16.84 6.48
CA GLU A 29 -1.57 -15.53 6.49
C GLU A 29 -0.99 -15.17 5.12
N PHE A 30 -1.12 -13.89 4.73
CA PHE A 30 -0.58 -13.33 3.50
C PHE A 30 0.06 -11.98 3.78
N GLN A 31 1.17 -11.69 3.11
CA GLN A 31 1.74 -10.35 3.06
C GLN A 31 1.19 -9.62 1.83
N VAL A 32 0.47 -8.52 2.04
CA VAL A 32 -0.17 -7.76 0.95
C VAL A 32 0.34 -6.33 0.88
N VAL A 33 0.40 -5.77 -0.32
CA VAL A 33 0.57 -4.33 -0.49
C VAL A 33 -0.76 -3.61 -0.25
N PHE A 34 -0.70 -2.53 0.53
CA PHE A 34 -1.83 -1.64 0.79
C PHE A 34 -1.87 -0.58 -0.32
N ASP A 35 -2.79 -0.73 -1.26
CA ASP A 35 -2.80 0.03 -2.52
C ASP A 35 -4.03 0.94 -2.62
N THR A 36 -3.84 2.26 -2.54
CA THR A 36 -4.93 3.23 -2.72
C THR A 36 -5.28 3.49 -4.16
N ALA A 37 -4.50 2.99 -5.12
CA ALA A 37 -4.79 3.15 -6.54
C ALA A 37 -5.74 2.07 -7.05
N SER A 38 -6.03 1.03 -6.27
CA SER A 38 -6.96 -0.04 -6.61
C SER A 38 -7.96 -0.33 -5.48
N SER A 39 -9.01 -1.09 -5.77
CA SER A 39 -10.12 -1.33 -4.82
C SER A 39 -10.30 -2.78 -4.44
N ASP A 40 -9.73 -3.70 -5.21
CA ASP A 40 -9.92 -5.13 -5.01
C ASP A 40 -8.85 -5.68 -4.05
N LEU A 41 -9.30 -6.52 -3.11
CA LEU A 41 -8.42 -7.45 -2.41
C LEU A 41 -8.26 -8.70 -3.27
N TRP A 42 -7.03 -9.14 -3.51
CA TRP A 42 -6.76 -10.45 -4.12
C TRP A 42 -5.47 -11.07 -3.60
N VAL A 43 -5.45 -12.40 -3.57
CA VAL A 43 -4.27 -13.22 -3.23
C VAL A 43 -4.10 -14.37 -4.22
N PRO A 44 -2.90 -14.95 -4.34
CA PRO A 44 -2.68 -16.14 -5.13
C PRO A 44 -3.48 -17.31 -4.58
N SER A 45 -3.87 -18.24 -5.44
CA SER A 45 -4.58 -19.45 -5.02
C SER A 45 -3.91 -20.70 -5.54
N VAL A 46 -4.24 -21.85 -4.93
CA VAL A 46 -3.78 -23.16 -5.42
C VAL A 46 -4.25 -23.49 -6.85
N PHE A 47 -5.14 -22.69 -7.43
CA PHE A 47 -5.51 -22.78 -8.85
C PHE A 47 -4.49 -22.11 -9.78
N CYS A 48 -3.61 -21.26 -9.25
CA CYS A 48 -2.64 -20.53 -10.05
C CYS A 48 -1.47 -21.43 -10.48
N THR A 49 -1.22 -21.47 -11.79
CA THR A 49 -0.12 -22.26 -12.38
C THR A 49 1.01 -21.41 -12.93
N SER A 50 0.90 -20.08 -12.84
CA SER A 50 1.97 -19.17 -13.24
C SER A 50 3.23 -19.37 -12.37
N PRO A 51 4.44 -19.27 -12.95
CA PRO A 51 5.69 -19.36 -12.19
C PRO A 51 5.76 -18.40 -10.99
N THR A 52 5.18 -17.21 -11.12
CA THR A 52 5.13 -16.21 -10.05
C THR A 52 4.35 -16.68 -8.82
N CYS A 53 3.29 -17.46 -8.99
CA CYS A 53 2.50 -17.94 -7.85
C CYS A 53 3.27 -18.96 -7.01
N VAL A 54 4.22 -19.70 -7.61
CA VAL A 54 5.00 -20.74 -6.93
C VAL A 54 5.94 -20.14 -5.87
N SER A 55 6.37 -18.89 -6.04
CA SER A 55 7.23 -18.20 -5.08
C SER A 55 6.47 -17.49 -3.96
N HIS A 56 5.13 -17.53 -3.96
CA HIS A 56 4.28 -16.80 -3.02
C HIS A 56 3.38 -17.75 -2.23
N VAL A 57 2.81 -17.25 -1.13
CA VAL A 57 1.80 -17.98 -0.37
C VAL A 57 0.51 -18.05 -1.21
N MET A 58 -0.01 -19.27 -1.37
CA MET A 58 -1.23 -19.54 -2.13
C MET A 58 -2.37 -19.95 -1.20
N PHE A 59 -3.52 -19.32 -1.39
CA PHE A 59 -4.75 -19.62 -0.66
C PHE A 59 -5.28 -21.03 -0.97
N ARG A 60 -5.50 -21.79 0.10
CA ARG A 60 -5.99 -23.17 0.11
C ARG A 60 -7.46 -23.16 0.50
N HIS A 61 -8.33 -23.04 -0.49
CA HIS A 61 -9.78 -22.93 -0.30
C HIS A 61 -10.42 -24.11 0.47
N LEU A 62 -9.90 -25.34 0.31
CA LEU A 62 -10.39 -26.52 1.04
C LEU A 62 -10.01 -26.54 2.52
N GLU A 63 -9.07 -25.69 2.94
CA GLU A 63 -8.64 -25.58 4.33
C GLU A 63 -9.40 -24.48 5.10
N SER A 64 -10.33 -23.77 4.45
CA SER A 64 -11.17 -22.77 5.12
C SER A 64 -12.62 -23.22 5.21
N SER A 65 -13.14 -23.34 6.43
CA SER A 65 -14.55 -23.68 6.70
C SER A 65 -15.53 -22.55 6.39
N THR A 66 -15.04 -21.32 6.22
CA THR A 66 -15.86 -20.12 5.92
C THR A 66 -15.80 -19.69 4.46
N PHE A 67 -15.04 -20.42 3.64
CA PHE A 67 -14.90 -20.15 2.21
C PHE A 67 -16.21 -20.35 1.45
N ARG A 68 -16.57 -19.37 0.61
CA ARG A 68 -17.73 -19.43 -0.28
C ARG A 68 -17.34 -18.96 -1.69
N PRO A 69 -17.32 -19.85 -2.70
CA PRO A 69 -16.96 -19.46 -4.06
C PRO A 69 -18.08 -18.67 -4.74
N ILE A 70 -17.72 -17.70 -5.58
CA ILE A 70 -18.65 -17.00 -6.48
C ILE A 70 -18.36 -17.44 -7.91
N ARG A 71 -19.40 -17.75 -8.69
CA ARG A 71 -19.28 -18.06 -10.14
C ARG A 71 -19.03 -16.79 -10.97
N LYS A 72 -17.95 -16.09 -10.67
CA LYS A 72 -17.53 -14.86 -11.33
C LYS A 72 -16.02 -14.89 -11.54
N THR A 73 -15.61 -14.54 -12.75
CA THR A 73 -14.20 -14.31 -13.10
C THR A 73 -13.96 -12.82 -13.24
N PHE A 74 -12.70 -12.42 -13.10
CA PHE A 74 -12.27 -11.04 -13.32
C PHE A 74 -10.81 -11.01 -13.78
N SER A 75 -10.38 -9.87 -14.29
CA SER A 75 -8.99 -9.60 -14.67
C SER A 75 -8.64 -8.19 -14.22
N ILE A 76 -7.44 -8.01 -13.69
CA ILE A 76 -6.90 -6.68 -13.37
C ILE A 76 -5.63 -6.49 -14.20
N GLU A 77 -5.50 -5.30 -14.78
CA GLU A 77 -4.30 -4.84 -15.48
C GLU A 77 -3.72 -3.64 -14.72
N TYR A 78 -2.59 -3.88 -14.06
CA TYR A 78 -1.78 -2.85 -13.42
C TYR A 78 -0.71 -2.37 -14.40
N GLY A 79 -0.13 -1.20 -14.13
CA GLY A 79 0.99 -0.69 -14.92
C GLY A 79 2.22 -1.62 -14.92
N SER A 80 2.38 -2.44 -13.87
CA SER A 80 3.51 -3.36 -13.70
C SER A 80 3.22 -4.80 -14.10
N GLY A 81 1.96 -5.20 -14.25
CA GLY A 81 1.60 -6.60 -14.43
C GLY A 81 0.09 -6.81 -14.50
N ARG A 82 -0.33 -8.04 -14.76
CA ARG A 82 -1.75 -8.39 -14.86
C ARG A 82 -2.05 -9.71 -14.18
N MET A 83 -3.25 -9.80 -13.62
CA MET A 83 -3.75 -11.04 -13.02
C MET A 83 -5.13 -11.37 -13.57
N LYS A 84 -5.42 -12.68 -13.63
CA LYS A 84 -6.76 -13.23 -13.87
C LYS A 84 -7.14 -14.03 -12.64
N GLY A 85 -8.42 -14.00 -12.29
CA GLY A 85 -8.89 -14.68 -11.10
C GLY A 85 -10.36 -15.06 -11.11
N VAL A 86 -10.74 -15.77 -10.06
CA VAL A 86 -12.12 -16.06 -9.66
C VAL A 86 -12.44 -15.31 -8.37
N VAL A 87 -13.71 -15.04 -8.13
CA VAL A 87 -14.15 -14.30 -6.94
C VAL A 87 -14.65 -15.27 -5.86
N ALA A 88 -14.38 -14.95 -4.59
CA ALA A 88 -14.89 -15.69 -3.45
C ALA A 88 -15.23 -14.75 -2.28
N HIS A 89 -15.96 -15.28 -1.31
CA HIS A 89 -16.12 -14.70 0.02
C HIS A 89 -15.38 -15.55 1.05
N ASP A 90 -14.78 -14.88 2.04
CA ASP A 90 -14.29 -15.52 3.25
C ASP A 90 -14.14 -14.48 4.38
N THR A 91 -13.76 -14.92 5.58
CA THR A 91 -13.37 -14.03 6.68
C THR A 91 -11.97 -13.49 6.45
N VAL A 92 -11.82 -12.16 6.42
CA VAL A 92 -10.53 -11.48 6.31
C VAL A 92 -10.26 -10.71 7.59
N ARG A 93 -9.02 -10.79 8.11
CA ARG A 93 -8.58 -10.05 9.29
C ARG A 93 -7.38 -9.17 9.00
N ILE A 94 -7.43 -7.93 9.51
CA ILE A 94 -6.33 -6.95 9.47
C ILE A 94 -6.06 -6.50 10.91
N GLY A 95 -5.05 -7.11 11.56
CA GLY A 95 -4.89 -6.97 13.01
C GLY A 95 -6.17 -7.42 13.74
N ASP A 96 -6.72 -6.55 14.57
CA ASP A 96 -7.95 -6.83 15.35
C ASP A 96 -9.25 -6.59 14.56
N LEU A 97 -9.16 -6.03 13.35
CA LEU A 97 -10.32 -5.78 12.49
C LEU A 97 -10.70 -7.06 11.74
N VAL A 98 -11.97 -7.44 11.81
CA VAL A 98 -12.50 -8.67 11.19
C VAL A 98 -13.65 -8.34 10.25
N SER A 99 -13.52 -8.70 8.98
CA SER A 99 -14.58 -8.67 7.98
C SER A 99 -15.01 -10.11 7.67
N THR A 100 -16.14 -10.55 8.22
CA THR A 100 -16.58 -11.96 8.17
C THR A 100 -17.15 -12.39 6.82
N ASP A 101 -17.49 -11.43 5.96
CA ASP A 101 -18.08 -11.67 4.64
C ASP A 101 -17.38 -10.84 3.55
N GLN A 102 -16.05 -10.89 3.51
CA GLN A 102 -15.28 -10.10 2.57
C GLN A 102 -15.22 -10.79 1.21
N GLN A 103 -15.67 -10.09 0.17
CA GLN A 103 -15.42 -10.49 -1.21
C GLN A 103 -13.95 -10.21 -1.57
N PHE A 104 -13.28 -11.18 -2.18
CA PHE A 104 -11.90 -11.05 -2.64
C PHE A 104 -11.64 -11.91 -3.88
N GLY A 105 -10.53 -11.62 -4.56
CA GLY A 105 -10.05 -12.33 -5.72
C GLY A 105 -9.06 -13.45 -5.38
N LEU A 106 -9.21 -14.58 -6.06
CA LEU A 106 -8.25 -15.67 -6.09
C LEU A 106 -7.58 -15.70 -7.46
N SER A 107 -6.27 -15.45 -7.50
CA SER A 107 -5.55 -15.49 -8.77
C SER A 107 -5.48 -16.93 -9.31
N VAL A 108 -5.65 -17.05 -10.63
CA VAL A 108 -5.48 -18.29 -11.40
C VAL A 108 -4.36 -18.16 -12.44
N ALA A 109 -3.98 -16.94 -12.78
CA ALA A 109 -2.83 -16.63 -13.63
C ALA A 109 -2.31 -15.23 -13.31
N GLU A 110 -0.99 -15.10 -13.26
CA GLU A 110 -0.26 -13.87 -12.97
C GLU A 110 0.88 -13.68 -13.98
N TYR A 111 1.10 -12.45 -14.43
CA TYR A 111 2.15 -12.08 -15.40
C TYR A 111 2.76 -10.71 -15.04
N GLY A 112 4.09 -10.57 -15.10
CA GLY A 112 4.79 -9.30 -14.84
C GLY A 112 5.07 -9.00 -13.37
N PHE A 113 4.79 -9.95 -12.49
CA PHE A 113 4.98 -9.86 -11.04
C PHE A 113 6.22 -10.63 -10.56
N GLU A 114 7.17 -10.95 -11.45
CA GLU A 114 8.34 -11.75 -11.08
C GLU A 114 9.27 -11.02 -10.10
N GLY A 115 9.45 -11.59 -8.91
CA GLY A 115 10.34 -11.06 -7.86
C GLY A 115 9.74 -9.94 -7.03
N ILE A 116 8.41 -9.77 -7.03
CA ILE A 116 7.74 -8.90 -6.05
C ILE A 116 7.90 -9.48 -4.63
N PRO A 117 7.97 -8.63 -3.59
CA PRO A 117 8.17 -9.08 -2.21
C PRO A 117 6.86 -9.33 -1.44
N PHE A 118 5.69 -9.33 -2.09
CA PHE A 118 4.38 -9.49 -1.46
C PHE A 118 3.54 -10.53 -2.21
N ASP A 119 2.65 -11.21 -1.49
CA ASP A 119 1.78 -12.24 -2.06
C ASP A 119 0.64 -11.64 -2.89
N GLY A 120 -0.01 -10.59 -2.38
CA GLY A 120 -1.23 -10.03 -2.98
C GLY A 120 -1.41 -8.53 -2.79
N VAL A 121 -2.55 -8.03 -3.24
CA VAL A 121 -2.90 -6.61 -3.16
C VAL A 121 -4.16 -6.45 -2.33
N LEU A 122 -4.15 -5.48 -1.42
CA LEU A 122 -5.33 -5.01 -0.70
C LEU A 122 -5.65 -3.60 -1.16
N GLY A 123 -6.63 -3.49 -2.05
CA GLY A 123 -7.14 -2.22 -2.54
C GLY A 123 -7.86 -1.39 -1.47
N LEU A 124 -7.58 -0.09 -1.46
CA LEU A 124 -8.09 0.90 -0.50
C LEU A 124 -8.85 2.04 -1.17
N ASN A 125 -9.07 1.95 -2.48
CA ASN A 125 -9.85 2.94 -3.23
C ASN A 125 -11.35 2.63 -3.18
N TYR A 126 -12.15 3.56 -3.70
CA TYR A 126 -13.60 3.53 -3.66
C TYR A 126 -14.20 2.35 -4.46
N PRO A 127 -15.38 1.84 -4.05
CA PRO A 127 -16.02 0.67 -4.68
C PRO A 127 -16.22 0.76 -6.20
N ASN A 128 -16.36 1.97 -6.74
CA ASN A 128 -16.58 2.21 -8.17
C ASN A 128 -15.41 1.77 -9.08
N LEU A 129 -14.22 1.55 -8.50
CA LEU A 129 -13.03 1.07 -9.20
C LEU A 129 -12.77 -0.43 -8.98
N SER A 130 -13.71 -1.17 -8.36
CA SER A 130 -13.59 -2.61 -8.16
C SER A 130 -13.89 -3.40 -9.44
N PHE A 131 -12.94 -4.23 -9.88
CA PHE A 131 -13.10 -5.19 -10.96
C PHE A 131 -13.90 -6.41 -10.53
N THR A 132 -13.83 -6.81 -9.25
CA THR A 132 -14.68 -7.88 -8.72
C THR A 132 -16.14 -7.42 -8.53
N GLY A 133 -16.41 -6.12 -8.60
CA GLY A 133 -17.70 -5.51 -8.24
C GLY A 133 -18.07 -5.68 -6.77
N GLY A 134 -17.08 -6.01 -5.94
CA GLY A 134 -17.22 -6.22 -4.52
C GLY A 134 -17.10 -4.93 -3.73
N ILE A 135 -17.56 -4.96 -2.50
CA ILE A 135 -17.35 -3.87 -1.56
C ILE A 135 -15.90 -3.97 -1.03
N PRO A 136 -15.06 -2.93 -1.17
CA PRO A 136 -13.72 -2.90 -0.60
C PRO A 136 -13.73 -3.11 0.91
N ILE A 137 -12.61 -3.57 1.47
CA ILE A 137 -12.59 -4.06 2.85
C ILE A 137 -12.91 -2.98 3.89
N PHE A 138 -12.47 -1.74 3.69
CA PHE A 138 -12.79 -0.64 4.60
C PHE A 138 -14.27 -0.26 4.57
N ASP A 139 -14.91 -0.28 3.40
CA ASP A 139 -16.36 -0.11 3.28
C ASP A 139 -17.12 -1.23 3.99
N ASN A 140 -16.68 -2.49 3.84
CA ASN A 140 -17.28 -3.62 4.55
C ASN A 140 -17.11 -3.52 6.07
N LEU A 141 -15.92 -3.15 6.56
CA LEU A 141 -15.68 -2.95 7.99
C LEU A 141 -16.57 -1.84 8.55
N LYS A 142 -16.78 -0.75 7.80
CA LYS A 142 -17.71 0.31 8.18
C LYS A 142 -19.15 -0.19 8.22
N ASN A 143 -19.60 -0.91 7.19
CA ASN A 143 -20.97 -1.41 7.11
C ASN A 143 -21.32 -2.38 8.25
N HIS A 144 -20.33 -3.09 8.77
CA HIS A 144 -20.49 -3.99 9.92
C HIS A 144 -20.19 -3.31 11.28
N GLY A 145 -19.97 -1.99 11.29
CA GLY A 145 -19.74 -1.23 12.52
C GLY A 145 -18.39 -1.47 13.19
N ALA A 146 -17.43 -2.12 12.50
CA ALA A 146 -16.09 -2.35 13.03
C ALA A 146 -15.24 -1.07 13.05
N ILE A 147 -15.56 -0.09 12.19
CA ILE A 147 -14.96 1.25 12.14
C ILE A 147 -16.05 2.31 11.91
N SER A 148 -15.84 3.53 12.41
CA SER A 148 -16.80 4.63 12.26
C SER A 148 -16.81 5.26 10.86
N GLU A 149 -15.66 5.28 10.20
CA GLU A 149 -15.46 5.85 8.87
C GLU A 149 -14.54 4.94 8.04
N PRO A 150 -14.71 4.83 6.71
CA PRO A 150 -13.88 3.99 5.84
C PRO A 150 -12.59 4.75 5.48
N VAL A 151 -11.93 5.31 6.49
CA VAL A 151 -10.70 6.09 6.35
C VAL A 151 -9.59 5.37 7.11
N PHE A 152 -8.40 5.41 6.54
CA PHE A 152 -7.18 5.03 7.25
C PHE A 152 -6.20 6.19 7.13
N ALA A 153 -5.45 6.42 8.20
CA ALA A 153 -4.45 7.47 8.26
C ALA A 153 -3.26 6.98 9.07
N PHE A 154 -2.10 7.51 8.77
CA PHE A 154 -0.92 7.36 9.60
C PHE A 154 -0.75 8.61 10.44
N TYR A 155 -0.46 8.42 11.72
CA TYR A 155 -0.03 9.52 12.57
C TYR A 155 1.47 9.74 12.38
N LEU A 156 1.81 10.85 11.72
CA LEU A 156 3.18 11.34 11.66
C LEU A 156 3.48 12.06 12.96
N SER A 157 4.36 11.50 13.77
CA SER A 157 4.83 12.12 15.02
C SER A 157 5.62 13.40 14.78
N ASN A 158 6.48 13.40 13.76
CA ASN A 158 7.20 14.59 13.27
C ASN A 158 7.91 14.30 11.94
N ILE A 159 8.33 15.37 11.26
CA ILE A 159 9.27 15.32 10.14
C ILE A 159 10.53 16.06 10.55
N SER A 160 11.68 15.38 10.44
CA SER A 160 12.97 15.95 10.80
C SER A 160 14.00 15.87 9.69
N LEU A 161 14.96 16.80 9.71
CA LEU A 161 16.11 16.84 8.82
C LEU A 161 17.33 17.26 9.64
N LYS A 162 18.46 16.56 9.50
CA LYS A 162 19.68 16.81 10.31
C LYS A 162 19.41 16.84 11.82
N ARG A 163 18.52 15.95 12.31
CA ARG A 163 18.07 15.86 13.72
C ARG A 163 17.29 17.08 14.23
N GLN A 164 16.88 18.00 13.36
CA GLN A 164 15.99 19.11 13.69
C GLN A 164 14.57 18.79 13.19
N VAL A 165 13.57 18.95 14.05
CA VAL A 165 12.17 18.86 13.63
C VAL A 165 11.82 20.09 12.79
N ILE A 166 11.45 19.86 11.53
CA ILE A 166 11.19 20.92 10.54
C ILE A 166 9.71 21.05 10.17
N ALA A 167 8.91 20.01 10.43
CA ALA A 167 7.46 20.01 10.24
C ALA A 167 6.79 19.01 11.20
N CYS A 168 5.47 19.17 11.41
CA CYS A 168 4.64 18.32 12.26
C CYS A 168 5.18 18.15 13.70
N SER A 169 5.63 19.23 14.35
CA SER A 169 6.23 19.16 15.70
C SER A 169 5.26 18.77 16.83
N GLY A 170 3.95 18.81 16.58
CA GLY A 170 2.90 18.27 17.46
C GLY A 170 2.19 17.05 16.85
N GLY A 171 2.82 16.45 15.86
CA GLY A 171 2.24 15.47 14.96
C GLY A 171 1.28 16.05 13.92
N CYS A 172 0.95 15.22 12.94
CA CYS A 172 0.00 15.51 11.87
C CYS A 172 -0.56 14.20 11.29
N GLU A 173 -1.74 14.26 10.69
CA GLU A 173 -2.30 13.17 9.91
C GLU A 173 -1.63 13.12 8.53
N ALA A 174 -1.35 11.90 8.06
CA ALA A 174 -0.95 11.65 6.68
C ALA A 174 -1.81 10.55 6.07
N LEU A 175 -2.13 10.75 4.80
CA LEU A 175 -2.71 9.74 3.93
C LEU A 175 -1.57 9.12 3.12
N VAL A 176 -1.54 7.79 3.06
CA VAL A 176 -0.71 7.10 2.06
C VAL A 176 -1.55 6.99 0.82
N ASP A 177 -1.10 7.62 -0.25
CA ASP A 177 -1.77 7.54 -1.55
C ASP A 177 -0.78 7.03 -2.61
N THR A 178 -0.85 5.75 -2.93
CA THR A 178 -0.06 5.12 -4.00
C THR A 178 -0.39 5.68 -5.38
N GLY A 179 -1.57 6.31 -5.57
CA GLY A 179 -1.97 6.99 -6.79
C GLY A 179 -1.29 8.36 -6.99
N THR A 180 -0.61 8.88 -5.97
CA THR A 180 0.05 10.18 -6.01
C THR A 180 1.57 10.00 -6.17
N SER A 181 2.15 10.63 -7.20
CA SER A 181 3.58 10.47 -7.53
C SER A 181 4.55 11.26 -6.63
N LEU A 182 4.06 12.20 -5.82
CA LEU A 182 4.89 13.11 -5.02
C LEU A 182 4.43 13.13 -3.55
N ILE A 183 5.28 13.59 -2.64
CA ILE A 183 4.84 13.87 -1.27
C ILE A 183 4.17 15.23 -1.23
N HIS A 184 2.87 15.25 -0.97
CA HIS A 184 2.08 16.48 -0.81
C HIS A 184 1.88 16.83 0.66
N GLY A 185 1.66 18.12 0.93
CA GLY A 185 1.34 18.60 2.26
C GLY A 185 0.97 20.09 2.25
N PRO A 186 0.57 20.64 3.41
CA PRO A 186 0.24 22.05 3.55
C PRO A 186 1.37 22.94 3.04
N ARG A 187 1.04 23.94 2.20
CA ARG A 187 2.01 24.81 1.51
C ARG A 187 3.08 25.37 2.44
N ARG A 188 2.71 25.80 3.65
CA ARG A 188 3.63 26.32 4.66
C ARG A 188 4.68 25.28 5.10
N LEU A 189 4.26 24.03 5.33
CA LEU A 189 5.16 22.95 5.76
C LEU A 189 6.08 22.54 4.61
N VAL A 190 5.54 22.37 3.41
CA VAL A 190 6.33 22.03 2.21
C VAL A 190 7.37 23.12 1.91
N ASN A 191 6.99 24.39 1.96
CA ASN A 191 7.92 25.51 1.76
C ASN A 191 9.05 25.53 2.80
N ASN A 192 8.77 25.19 4.06
CA ASN A 192 9.81 25.08 5.09
C ASN A 192 10.81 23.98 4.73
N ILE A 193 10.33 22.78 4.38
CA ILE A 193 11.18 21.66 3.97
C ILE A 193 12.05 22.05 2.77
N LEU A 194 11.45 22.64 1.73
CA LEU A 194 12.15 23.06 0.52
C LEU A 194 13.25 24.11 0.82
N ARG A 195 12.98 25.06 1.72
CA ARG A 195 13.98 26.03 2.18
C ARG A 195 15.14 25.36 2.91
N PHE A 196 14.87 24.38 3.76
CA PHE A 196 15.91 23.61 4.47
C PHE A 196 16.78 22.77 3.53
N LEU A 197 16.21 22.29 2.42
CA LEU A 197 16.95 21.58 1.36
C LEU A 197 17.76 22.52 0.45
N GLY A 198 17.58 23.84 0.58
CA GLY A 198 18.19 24.81 -0.34
C GLY A 198 17.58 24.78 -1.75
N ALA A 199 16.33 24.32 -1.88
CA ALA A 199 15.64 24.29 -3.16
C ALA A 199 15.22 25.69 -3.61
N THR A 200 15.44 26.02 -4.87
CA THR A 200 15.07 27.32 -5.46
C THR A 200 13.79 27.20 -6.29
N PRO A 201 12.80 28.09 -6.08
CA PRO A 201 11.58 28.08 -6.89
C PRO A 201 11.87 28.53 -8.32
N ARG A 202 11.30 27.85 -9.30
CA ARG A 202 11.29 28.26 -10.72
C ARG A 202 9.97 27.83 -11.35
N GLY A 203 9.10 28.80 -11.60
CA GLY A 203 7.73 28.55 -12.03
C GLY A 203 6.93 27.82 -10.95
N SER A 204 6.21 26.76 -11.33
CA SER A 204 5.46 25.90 -10.40
C SER A 204 6.30 24.82 -9.70
N LYS A 205 7.61 24.74 -9.99
CA LYS A 205 8.51 23.70 -9.50
C LYS A 205 9.62 24.27 -8.61
N HIS A 206 10.27 23.39 -7.85
CA HIS A 206 11.43 23.71 -7.03
C HIS A 206 12.61 22.85 -7.47
N TYR A 207 13.80 23.45 -7.51
CA TYR A 207 14.98 22.82 -8.06
C TYR A 207 16.11 22.79 -7.03
N VAL A 208 16.86 21.71 -7.03
CA VAL A 208 18.15 21.59 -6.33
C VAL A 208 19.22 21.26 -7.36
N SER A 209 20.45 21.70 -7.11
CA SER A 209 21.56 21.36 -8.02
C SER A 209 21.86 19.86 -7.98
N CYS A 210 21.92 19.21 -9.14
CA CYS A 210 22.28 17.79 -9.24
C CYS A 210 23.64 17.49 -8.58
N PHE A 211 24.56 18.47 -8.56
CA PHE A 211 25.88 18.36 -7.94
C PHE A 211 25.85 18.28 -6.41
N VAL A 212 24.73 18.62 -5.76
CA VAL A 212 24.62 18.59 -4.29
C VAL A 212 23.69 17.49 -3.79
N VAL A 213 22.99 16.76 -4.66
CA VAL A 213 22.02 15.72 -4.28
C VAL A 213 22.66 14.66 -3.37
N HIS A 214 23.88 14.22 -3.68
CA HIS A 214 24.61 13.24 -2.87
C HIS A 214 25.05 13.78 -1.49
N LYS A 215 24.96 15.09 -1.27
CA LYS A 215 25.27 15.76 0.01
C LYS A 215 24.02 16.12 0.80
N LEU A 216 22.84 15.98 0.21
CA LEU A 216 21.59 16.27 0.92
C LEU A 216 21.32 15.20 1.97
N SER A 217 20.85 15.64 3.14
CA SER A 217 20.52 14.74 4.25
C SER A 217 19.14 14.12 4.05
N SER A 218 18.97 12.87 4.48
CA SER A 218 17.65 12.23 4.47
C SER A 218 16.61 13.05 5.23
N ILE A 219 15.39 13.12 4.68
CA ILE A 219 14.21 13.57 5.42
C ILE A 219 13.74 12.36 6.24
N ILE A 220 13.52 12.53 7.53
CA ILE A 220 13.07 11.47 8.42
C ILE A 220 11.61 11.72 8.75
N PHE A 221 10.74 10.79 8.35
CA PHE A 221 9.35 10.75 8.78
C PHE A 221 9.27 9.85 10.00
N THR A 222 8.86 10.39 11.14
CA THR A 222 8.64 9.60 12.35
C THR A 222 7.16 9.20 12.39
N ILE A 223 6.86 7.91 12.29
CA ILE A 223 5.48 7.39 12.37
C ILE A 223 5.44 6.48 13.59
N ASN A 224 4.56 6.79 14.53
CA ASN A 224 4.39 6.02 15.77
C ASN A 224 5.74 5.72 16.50
N GLY A 225 6.63 6.70 16.55
CA GLY A 225 7.96 6.56 17.17
C GLY A 225 9.02 5.82 16.33
N ILE A 226 8.66 5.26 15.17
CA ILE A 226 9.59 4.59 14.26
C ILE A 226 10.08 5.58 13.20
N ASN A 227 11.40 5.61 12.98
CA ASN A 227 12.03 6.51 12.01
C ASN A 227 12.08 5.88 10.62
N TYR A 228 11.44 6.54 9.65
CA TYR A 228 11.48 6.16 8.24
C TYR A 228 12.30 7.18 7.45
N PRO A 229 13.61 6.94 7.24
CA PRO A 229 14.43 7.82 6.43
C PRO A 229 14.02 7.75 4.96
N LEU A 230 13.97 8.92 4.33
CA LEU A 230 13.80 9.11 2.89
C LEU A 230 15.10 9.73 2.35
N PRO A 231 15.95 8.94 1.66
CA PRO A 231 17.23 9.42 1.18
C PRO A 231 17.06 10.45 0.05
N ALA A 232 18.08 11.28 -0.17
CA ALA A 232 18.05 12.34 -1.17
C ALA A 232 17.63 11.86 -2.55
N GLN A 233 18.16 10.72 -2.97
CA GLN A 233 17.88 10.09 -4.25
C GLN A 233 16.40 9.73 -4.43
N ALA A 234 15.66 9.51 -3.33
CA ALA A 234 14.25 9.16 -3.37
C ALA A 234 13.31 10.38 -3.44
N TYR A 235 13.71 11.54 -2.92
CA TYR A 235 12.89 12.77 -2.98
C TYR A 235 13.35 13.79 -4.02
N THR A 236 14.40 13.51 -4.78
CA THR A 236 14.86 14.33 -5.92
C THR A 236 14.58 13.62 -7.24
N ILE A 237 13.85 14.28 -8.14
CA ILE A 237 13.58 13.78 -9.49
C ILE A 237 14.60 14.39 -10.46
N LYS A 238 15.20 13.54 -11.32
CA LYS A 238 16.13 13.95 -12.37
C LYS A 238 15.41 14.38 -13.64
#